data_AF-A6GJX6-F1
#
_entry.id   AF-A6GJX6-F1
#
_cell.length_a   1.000
_cell.length_b   1.000
_cell.length_c   1.000
_cell.angle_alpha   90.00
_cell.angle_beta   90.00
_cell.angle_gamma   90.00
#
_symmetry.space_group_name_H-M   'P 1'
#
loop_
_entity.id
_entity.type
_entity.pdbx_description
1 polymer ?
#
loop_
_entity_poly.entity_id
_entity_poly.type
_entity_poly.pdbx_seq_one_letter_code
_entity_poly.pdbx_strand_id
1 'polypeptide(L)'
;MRRIGGLAALLVLGALSVTTHQTVRDARAEFPRDADVLYLPPPQHLQPMSLGYREALADLIWIRAVIFAGDRIGATNYSWIMEYLEAIYTLSPQFRRPYAWGGVAFIYSGEAIDRDMVDRAIELYRRGIAHFPEDHELLFALGMLLTRDVQSVAGYDEVERELAMEEGTALIRKAAAFGAPPLVRQLAATLVTQGGADQLAIQFLESQLMQAEDEEHRRLLRQKLESVVGEAGFEQVQRLRADFEAEHQADLPYVHPDLYVLLRD
;
A
#
# COMPACT_ATOMS: atom_id res chain seq x y z
N MET A 1 -49.36 18.60 18.77
CA MET A 1 -49.08 18.24 17.36
C MET A 1 -47.59 18.03 17.06
N ARG A 2 -46.66 18.94 17.44
CA ARG A 2 -45.19 18.74 17.22
C ARG A 2 -44.59 17.42 17.76
N ARG A 3 -45.06 16.93 18.91
CA ARG A 3 -44.56 15.68 19.52
C ARG A 3 -44.99 14.40 18.78
N ILE A 4 -46.18 14.42 18.16
CA ILE A 4 -46.70 13.28 17.39
C ILE A 4 -45.98 13.17 16.04
N GLY A 5 -45.66 14.31 15.42
CA GLY A 5 -44.84 14.34 14.20
C GLY A 5 -43.42 13.82 14.41
N GLY A 6 -42.78 14.10 15.56
CA GLY A 6 -41.45 13.58 15.88
C GLY A 6 -41.44 12.06 16.09
N LEU A 7 -42.45 11.49 16.74
CA LEU A 7 -42.60 10.05 16.92
C LEU A 7 -42.85 9.32 15.59
N ALA A 8 -43.70 9.89 14.71
CA ALA A 8 -43.92 9.34 13.38
C ALA A 8 -42.64 9.36 12.53
N ALA A 9 -41.86 10.44 12.58
CA ALA A 9 -40.59 10.54 11.86
C ALA A 9 -39.55 9.51 12.37
N LEU A 10 -39.47 9.29 13.68
CA LEU A 10 -38.59 8.26 14.26
C LEU A 10 -39.01 6.84 13.86
N LEU A 11 -40.30 6.56 13.81
CA LEU A 11 -40.80 5.25 13.35
C LEU A 11 -40.52 5.02 11.87
N VAL A 12 -40.65 6.06 11.03
CA VAL A 12 -40.31 5.97 9.61
C VAL A 12 -38.81 5.78 9.40
N LEU A 13 -37.96 6.51 10.13
CA LEU A 13 -36.50 6.32 10.10
C LEU A 13 -36.09 4.93 10.60
N GLY A 14 -36.73 4.44 11.66
CA GLY A 14 -36.51 3.09 12.17
C GLY A 14 -36.92 2.01 11.17
N ALA A 15 -38.10 2.14 10.55
CA ALA A 15 -38.56 1.23 9.51
C ALA A 15 -37.62 1.24 8.30
N LEU A 16 -37.16 2.43 7.86
CA LEU A 16 -36.21 2.57 6.77
C LEU A 16 -34.83 1.98 7.12
N SER A 17 -34.37 2.13 8.36
CA SER A 17 -33.14 1.50 8.83
C SER A 17 -33.24 -0.02 8.86
N VAL A 18 -34.40 -0.57 9.23
CA VAL A 18 -34.62 -2.02 9.26
C VAL A 18 -34.71 -2.59 7.84
N THR A 19 -35.43 -1.93 6.94
CA THR A 19 -35.53 -2.41 5.55
C THR A 19 -34.18 -2.35 4.85
N THR A 20 -33.44 -1.25 4.98
CA THR A 20 -32.07 -1.15 4.44
C THR A 20 -31.13 -2.19 5.05
N HIS A 21 -31.19 -2.41 6.36
CA HIS A 21 -30.39 -3.43 7.02
C HIS A 21 -30.73 -4.85 6.54
N GLN A 22 -32.02 -5.15 6.33
CA GLN A 22 -32.47 -6.44 5.79
C GLN A 22 -31.99 -6.63 4.35
N THR A 23 -32.15 -5.62 3.49
CA THR A 23 -31.68 -5.72 2.09
C THR A 23 -30.16 -5.91 2.00
N VAL A 24 -29.38 -5.19 2.82
CA VAL A 24 -27.92 -5.38 2.87
C VAL A 24 -27.56 -6.76 3.43
N ARG A 25 -28.30 -7.25 4.42
CA ARG A 25 -28.08 -8.58 5.00
C ARG A 25 -28.41 -9.70 4.02
N ASP A 26 -29.48 -9.57 3.26
CA ASP A 26 -29.87 -10.53 2.24
C ASP A 26 -28.86 -10.54 1.08
N ALA A 27 -28.43 -9.36 0.63
CA ALA A 27 -27.33 -9.24 -0.33
C ALA A 27 -26.04 -9.89 0.20
N ARG A 28 -25.70 -9.68 1.48
CA ARG A 28 -24.54 -10.31 2.14
C ARG A 28 -24.67 -11.84 2.26
N ALA A 29 -25.88 -12.37 2.37
CA ALA A 29 -26.12 -13.81 2.50
C ALA A 29 -25.83 -14.59 1.21
N GLU A 30 -25.83 -13.92 0.06
CA GLU A 30 -25.45 -14.50 -1.23
C GLU A 30 -23.93 -14.57 -1.44
N PHE A 31 -23.13 -13.91 -0.59
CA PHE A 31 -21.67 -13.97 -0.68
C PHE A 31 -21.11 -15.25 -0.01
N PRO A 32 -19.96 -15.76 -0.50
CA PRO A 32 -19.25 -16.87 0.15
C PRO A 32 -19.02 -16.59 1.64
N ARG A 33 -19.17 -17.60 2.51
CA ARG A 33 -19.02 -17.44 3.98
C ARG A 33 -17.59 -17.07 4.39
N ASP A 34 -16.66 -17.44 3.53
CA ASP A 34 -15.23 -17.21 3.50
C ASP A 34 -14.87 -15.83 2.91
N ALA A 35 -15.87 -15.10 2.40
CA ALA A 35 -15.79 -13.71 1.99
C ALA A 35 -16.22 -12.76 3.13
N ASP A 36 -15.48 -12.65 4.23
CA ASP A 36 -15.69 -11.58 5.25
C ASP A 36 -15.25 -10.18 4.75
N VAL A 37 -15.49 -9.92 3.47
CA VAL A 37 -15.36 -8.62 2.82
C VAL A 37 -16.46 -7.74 3.40
N LEU A 38 -16.09 -6.60 4.00
CA LEU A 38 -17.07 -5.54 4.24
C LEU A 38 -17.42 -4.93 2.89
N TYR A 39 -18.62 -5.22 2.42
CA TYR A 39 -19.18 -4.47 1.31
C TYR A 39 -19.20 -2.98 1.69
N LEU A 40 -18.44 -2.18 0.96
CA LEU A 40 -18.47 -0.74 1.10
C LEU A 40 -19.51 -0.15 0.15
N PRO A 41 -20.40 0.74 0.64
CA PRO A 41 -21.18 1.60 -0.24
C PRO A 41 -20.27 2.37 -1.21
N PRO A 42 -20.74 2.69 -2.42
CA PRO A 42 -19.98 3.51 -3.35
C PRO A 42 -19.48 4.81 -2.70
N PRO A 43 -18.27 5.30 -3.03
CA PRO A 43 -17.62 6.40 -2.31
C PRO A 43 -18.47 7.68 -2.15
N GLN A 44 -19.31 7.97 -3.15
CA GLN A 44 -20.27 9.07 -3.15
C GLN A 44 -21.30 9.02 -2.00
N HIS A 45 -21.62 7.83 -1.48
CA HIS A 45 -22.54 7.64 -0.37
C HIS A 45 -21.83 7.64 0.98
N LEU A 46 -20.52 7.38 1.03
CA LEU A 46 -19.76 7.33 2.27
C LEU A 46 -19.63 8.69 2.94
N GLN A 47 -19.48 9.76 2.15
CA GLN A 47 -19.37 11.12 2.69
C GLN A 47 -20.56 11.54 3.56
N PRO A 48 -21.83 11.44 3.11
CA PRO A 48 -22.97 11.75 3.98
C PRO A 48 -23.16 10.72 5.11
N MET A 49 -22.81 9.45 4.89
CA MET A 49 -22.87 8.41 5.92
C MET A 49 -21.89 8.62 7.07
N SER A 50 -20.78 9.34 6.83
CA SER A 50 -19.81 9.70 7.88
C SER A 50 -20.38 10.65 8.94
N LEU A 51 -21.54 11.29 8.69
CA LEU A 51 -22.16 12.29 9.57
C LEU A 51 -21.20 13.43 9.98
N GLY A 52 -20.23 13.74 9.12
CA GLY A 52 -19.21 14.76 9.35
C GLY A 52 -17.87 14.23 9.89
N TYR A 53 -17.79 12.94 10.26
CA TYR A 53 -16.57 12.28 10.75
C TYR A 53 -15.90 11.47 9.63
N ARG A 54 -15.48 12.16 8.57
CA ARG A 54 -14.95 11.51 7.36
C ARG A 54 -13.65 10.78 7.62
N GLU A 55 -12.77 11.39 8.40
CA GLU A 55 -11.44 10.89 8.77
C GLU A 55 -11.57 9.66 9.67
N ALA A 56 -12.44 9.70 10.68
CA ALA A 56 -12.67 8.56 11.56
C ALA A 56 -13.29 7.36 10.80
N LEU A 57 -14.17 7.63 9.83
CA LEU A 57 -14.69 6.59 8.94
C LEU A 57 -13.58 6.03 8.04
N ALA A 58 -12.71 6.89 7.49
CA ALA A 58 -11.55 6.46 6.72
C ALA A 58 -10.59 5.58 7.55
N ASP A 59 -10.33 5.94 8.80
CA ASP A 59 -9.50 5.14 9.72
C ASP A 59 -10.09 3.75 9.98
N LEU A 60 -11.42 3.67 10.19
CA LEU A 60 -12.11 2.40 10.38
C LEU A 60 -12.03 1.53 9.13
N ILE A 61 -12.22 2.13 7.95
CA ILE A 61 -12.10 1.45 6.67
C ILE A 61 -10.66 0.98 6.44
N TRP A 62 -9.67 1.80 6.82
CA TRP A 62 -8.25 1.46 6.73
C TRP A 62 -7.88 0.24 7.58
N ILE A 63 -8.29 0.21 8.86
CA ILE A 63 -8.08 -0.96 9.72
C ILE A 63 -8.65 -2.22 9.08
N ARG A 64 -9.84 -2.12 8.49
CA ARG A 64 -10.47 -3.24 7.79
C ARG A 64 -9.69 -3.65 6.54
N ALA A 65 -9.19 -2.70 5.76
CA ALA A 65 -8.41 -2.97 4.56
C ALA A 65 -7.13 -3.75 4.87
N VAL A 66 -6.41 -3.36 5.92
CA VAL A 66 -5.18 -4.05 6.36
C VAL A 66 -5.49 -5.45 6.87
N ILE A 67 -6.51 -5.62 7.71
CA ILE A 67 -6.93 -6.95 8.20
C ILE A 67 -7.33 -7.85 7.02
N PHE A 68 -8.12 -7.32 6.08
CA PHE A 68 -8.57 -8.05 4.92
C PHE A 68 -7.40 -8.53 4.05
N ALA A 69 -6.41 -7.66 3.82
CA ALA A 69 -5.21 -8.03 3.08
C ALA A 69 -4.37 -9.09 3.81
N GLY A 70 -4.31 -9.01 5.15
CA GLY A 70 -3.57 -9.94 6.00
C GLY A 70 -4.16 -11.35 6.13
N ASP A 71 -5.48 -11.46 6.10
CA ASP A 71 -6.24 -12.72 6.18
C ASP A 71 -6.23 -13.52 4.86
N ARG A 72 -5.95 -12.84 3.73
CA ARG A 72 -6.06 -13.40 2.37
C ARG A 72 -4.78 -13.35 1.57
N ILE A 73 -3.64 -13.38 2.24
CA ILE A 73 -2.35 -13.51 1.57
C ILE A 73 -2.34 -14.79 0.72
N GLY A 74 -2.35 -14.64 -0.61
CA GLY A 74 -2.45 -15.72 -1.59
C GLY A 74 -3.87 -16.09 -2.06
N ALA A 75 -4.93 -15.52 -1.47
CA ALA A 75 -6.33 -15.80 -1.83
C ALA A 75 -6.95 -14.64 -2.62
N THR A 76 -6.66 -14.64 -3.92
CA THR A 76 -7.44 -14.15 -5.07
C THR A 76 -8.68 -13.25 -4.78
N ASN A 77 -8.50 -12.00 -4.30
CA ASN A 77 -9.57 -11.00 -4.42
C ASN A 77 -9.08 -9.54 -4.30
N TYR A 78 -8.18 -9.16 -5.21
CA TYR A 78 -7.49 -7.86 -5.29
C TYR A 78 -8.41 -6.67 -5.55
N SER A 79 -9.53 -6.87 -6.24
CA SER A 79 -10.49 -5.82 -6.56
C SER A 79 -11.02 -5.11 -5.31
N TRP A 80 -11.18 -5.84 -4.20
CA TRP A 80 -11.71 -5.29 -2.96
C TRP A 80 -10.73 -4.35 -2.26
N ILE A 81 -9.41 -4.63 -2.34
CA ILE A 81 -8.39 -3.72 -1.77
C ILE A 81 -8.49 -2.36 -2.44
N MET A 82 -8.66 -2.33 -3.76
CA MET A 82 -8.82 -1.07 -4.49
C MET A 82 -10.12 -0.34 -4.12
N GLU A 83 -11.22 -1.06 -3.88
CA GLU A 83 -12.45 -0.45 -3.40
C GLU A 83 -12.31 0.19 -2.01
N TYR A 84 -11.60 -0.48 -1.09
CA TYR A 84 -11.29 0.09 0.22
C TYR A 84 -10.44 1.37 0.10
N LEU A 85 -9.39 1.32 -0.73
CA LEU A 85 -8.51 2.46 -0.93
C LEU A 85 -9.25 3.63 -1.58
N GLU A 86 -10.09 3.40 -2.58
CA GLU A 86 -10.88 4.47 -3.23
C GLU A 86 -11.86 5.14 -2.26
N ALA A 87 -12.49 4.35 -1.39
CA ALA A 87 -13.32 4.87 -0.32
C ALA A 87 -12.52 5.76 0.65
N ILE A 88 -11.34 5.31 1.06
CA ILE A 88 -10.45 6.08 1.95
C ILE A 88 -10.01 7.38 1.27
N TYR A 89 -9.56 7.33 0.02
CA TYR A 89 -9.12 8.52 -0.73
C TYR A 89 -10.24 9.54 -0.91
N THR A 90 -11.49 9.08 -1.08
CA THR A 90 -12.66 9.96 -1.19
C THR A 90 -13.01 10.62 0.14
N LEU A 91 -12.81 9.92 1.25
CA LEU A 91 -13.15 10.41 2.59
C LEU A 91 -12.04 11.29 3.18
N SER A 92 -10.78 10.87 3.06
CA SER A 92 -9.61 11.53 3.64
C SER A 92 -8.43 11.51 2.64
N PRO A 93 -8.39 12.43 1.66
CA PRO A 93 -7.29 12.52 0.70
C PRO A 93 -5.93 12.84 1.34
N GLN A 94 -5.94 13.41 2.54
CA GLN A 94 -4.73 13.73 3.31
C GLN A 94 -4.23 12.55 4.15
N PHE A 95 -4.86 11.38 4.03
CA PHE A 95 -4.39 10.18 4.70
C PHE A 95 -3.28 9.51 3.89
N ARG A 96 -2.02 9.87 4.19
CA ARG A 96 -0.83 9.40 3.47
C ARG A 96 -0.66 7.88 3.44
N ARG A 97 -0.78 7.19 4.59
CA ARG A 97 -0.46 5.76 4.76
C ARG A 97 -1.10 4.85 3.69
N PRO A 98 -2.42 4.96 3.43
CA PRO A 98 -3.08 4.23 2.34
C PRO A 98 -2.42 4.35 0.97
N TYR A 99 -1.90 5.53 0.59
CA TYR A 99 -1.20 5.71 -0.69
C TYR A 99 0.11 4.94 -0.74
N ALA A 100 0.90 5.00 0.33
CA ALA A 100 2.19 4.31 0.40
C ALA A 100 2.00 2.78 0.41
N TRP A 101 1.03 2.29 1.17
CA TRP A 101 0.74 0.86 1.27
C TRP A 101 0.05 0.30 0.04
N GLY A 102 -0.91 1.04 -0.52
CA GLY A 102 -1.82 0.57 -1.56
C GLY A 102 -1.12 0.12 -2.84
N GLY A 103 -0.12 0.86 -3.30
CA GLY A 103 0.59 0.48 -4.54
C GLY A 103 1.48 -0.76 -4.37
N VAL A 104 2.09 -0.98 -3.20
CA VAL A 104 2.85 -2.20 -2.91
C VAL A 104 1.91 -3.39 -2.75
N ALA A 105 0.85 -3.24 -1.96
CA ALA A 105 -0.14 -4.29 -1.76
C ALA A 105 -0.82 -4.69 -3.07
N PHE A 106 -1.09 -3.73 -3.95
CA PHE A 106 -1.84 -3.96 -5.19
C PHE A 106 -1.06 -4.74 -6.25
N ILE A 107 0.21 -4.44 -6.50
CA ILE A 107 1.00 -5.13 -7.53
C ILE A 107 1.36 -6.55 -7.09
N TYR A 108 1.56 -6.77 -5.79
CA TYR A 108 2.30 -7.93 -5.30
C TYR A 108 1.49 -8.92 -4.50
N SER A 109 0.18 -8.73 -4.42
CA SER A 109 -0.73 -9.73 -3.89
C SER A 109 -1.18 -10.74 -4.97
N GLY A 110 -1.03 -10.41 -6.28
CA GLY A 110 -1.36 -11.24 -7.46
C GLY A 110 -0.40 -12.40 -7.76
N GLU A 111 -0.91 -13.53 -8.27
CA GLU A 111 -0.08 -14.64 -8.80
C GLU A 111 0.69 -14.25 -10.07
N ALA A 112 0.15 -13.33 -10.88
CA ALA A 112 0.80 -12.78 -12.07
C ALA A 112 0.50 -11.28 -12.20
N ILE A 113 1.54 -10.49 -12.46
CA ILE A 113 1.42 -9.05 -12.70
C ILE A 113 1.06 -8.83 -14.17
N ASP A 114 -0.05 -8.14 -14.42
CA ASP A 114 -0.46 -7.71 -15.76
C ASP A 114 -0.40 -6.19 -15.93
N ARG A 115 -0.60 -5.72 -17.16
CA ARG A 115 -0.55 -4.28 -17.52
C ARG A 115 -1.59 -3.46 -16.74
N ASP A 116 -2.81 -3.98 -16.57
CA ASP A 116 -3.88 -3.24 -15.89
C ASP A 116 -3.56 -3.03 -14.41
N MET A 117 -2.92 -4.00 -13.77
CA MET A 117 -2.41 -3.88 -12.41
C MET A 117 -1.27 -2.84 -12.31
N VAL A 118 -0.37 -2.79 -13.29
CA VAL A 118 0.70 -1.77 -13.28
C VAL A 118 0.12 -0.37 -13.49
N ASP A 119 -0.78 -0.21 -14.46
CA ASP A 119 -1.40 1.08 -14.80
C ASP A 119 -2.22 1.64 -13.62
N ARG A 120 -3.00 0.78 -12.93
CA ARG A 120 -3.76 1.19 -11.74
C ARG A 120 -2.85 1.55 -10.55
N ALA A 121 -1.72 0.86 -10.37
CA ALA A 121 -0.74 1.22 -9.34
C ALA A 121 -0.08 2.59 -9.61
N ILE A 122 0.28 2.83 -10.87
CA ILE A 122 0.84 4.11 -11.32
C ILE A 122 -0.14 5.25 -11.00
N GLU A 123 -1.42 5.09 -11.33
CA GLU A 123 -2.44 6.11 -11.06
C GLU A 123 -2.62 6.38 -9.56
N LEU A 124 -2.59 5.32 -8.72
CA LEU A 124 -2.65 5.45 -7.27
C LEU A 124 -1.49 6.30 -6.73
N TYR A 125 -0.26 6.01 -7.15
CA TYR A 125 0.89 6.80 -6.70
C TYR A 125 0.88 8.21 -7.26
N ARG A 126 0.45 8.43 -8.51
CA ARG A 126 0.28 9.77 -9.07
C ARG A 126 -0.72 10.60 -8.26
N ARG A 127 -1.85 10.01 -7.88
CA ARG A 127 -2.82 10.65 -6.98
C ARG A 127 -2.19 10.97 -5.62
N GLY A 128 -1.41 10.05 -5.04
CA GLY A 128 -0.68 10.29 -3.79
C GLY A 128 0.31 11.45 -3.91
N ILE A 129 1.12 11.49 -4.96
CA ILE A 129 2.11 12.55 -5.22
C ILE A 129 1.43 13.91 -5.46
N ALA A 130 0.22 13.94 -6.03
CA ALA A 130 -0.55 15.18 -6.17
C ALA A 130 -0.91 15.80 -4.81
N HIS A 131 -1.12 14.98 -3.77
CA HIS A 131 -1.34 15.43 -2.40
C HIS A 131 -0.04 15.64 -1.62
N PHE A 132 0.98 14.81 -1.86
CA PHE A 132 2.27 14.81 -1.17
C PHE A 132 3.45 14.88 -2.17
N PRO A 133 3.70 16.05 -2.78
CA PRO A 133 4.64 16.18 -3.91
C PRO A 133 6.13 16.01 -3.54
N GLU A 134 6.44 16.08 -2.25
CA GLU A 134 7.80 15.93 -1.68
C GLU A 134 7.96 14.60 -0.94
N ASP A 135 6.96 13.72 -1.03
CA ASP A 135 6.99 12.42 -0.38
C ASP A 135 7.94 11.46 -1.09
N HIS A 136 9.12 11.31 -0.52
CA HIS A 136 10.16 10.48 -1.11
C HIS A 136 9.76 9.01 -1.25
N GLU A 137 8.92 8.47 -0.36
CA GLU A 137 8.46 7.07 -0.46
C GLU A 137 7.57 6.89 -1.69
N LEU A 138 6.59 7.78 -1.88
CA LEU A 138 5.67 7.72 -3.03
C LEU A 138 6.41 7.99 -4.35
N LEU A 139 7.30 8.99 -4.35
CA LEU A 139 8.14 9.31 -5.51
C LEU A 139 9.01 8.13 -5.92
N PHE A 140 9.65 7.48 -4.94
CA PHE A 140 10.52 6.34 -5.20
C PHE A 140 9.70 5.13 -5.68
N ALA A 141 8.57 4.84 -5.03
CA ALA A 141 7.72 3.71 -5.39
C ALA A 141 7.18 3.83 -6.82
N LEU A 142 6.70 5.03 -7.22
CA LEU A 142 6.30 5.27 -8.61
C LEU A 142 7.48 5.16 -9.57
N GLY A 143 8.64 5.69 -9.20
CA GLY A 143 9.84 5.61 -10.03
C GLY A 143 10.29 4.17 -10.29
N MET A 144 10.17 3.29 -9.28
CA MET A 144 10.47 1.86 -9.42
C MET A 144 9.49 1.16 -10.35
N LEU A 145 8.20 1.45 -10.22
CA LEU A 145 7.15 0.92 -11.10
C LEU A 145 7.44 1.20 -12.58
N LEU A 146 7.80 2.44 -12.88
CA LEU A 146 8.07 2.88 -14.25
C LEU A 146 9.40 2.34 -14.81
N THR A 147 10.43 2.23 -13.97
CA THR A 147 11.76 1.75 -14.40
C THR A 147 11.89 0.23 -14.42
N ARG A 148 10.99 -0.51 -13.76
CA ARG A 148 11.05 -1.98 -13.64
C ARG A 148 9.82 -2.68 -14.20
N ASP A 149 8.65 -2.37 -13.68
CA ASP A 149 7.43 -3.13 -13.97
C ASP A 149 6.91 -2.84 -15.39
N VAL A 150 6.91 -1.57 -15.82
CA VAL A 150 6.58 -1.21 -17.22
C VAL A 150 7.54 -1.84 -18.24
N GLN A 151 8.81 -2.05 -17.84
CA GLN A 151 9.83 -2.65 -18.71
C GLN A 151 9.67 -4.17 -18.85
N SER A 152 9.21 -4.83 -17.79
CA SER A 152 9.16 -6.29 -17.69
C SER A 152 7.79 -6.88 -18.05
N VAL A 153 6.70 -6.17 -17.78
CA VAL A 153 5.34 -6.63 -18.06
C VAL A 153 5.02 -6.52 -19.56
N ALA A 154 4.32 -7.53 -20.07
CA ALA A 154 3.90 -7.57 -21.46
C ALA A 154 2.79 -6.55 -21.73
N GLY A 155 2.75 -6.02 -22.95
CA GLY A 155 1.69 -5.13 -23.42
C GLY A 155 2.08 -3.66 -23.49
N TYR A 156 3.26 -3.26 -23.02
CA TYR A 156 3.82 -1.93 -23.27
C TYR A 156 4.63 -1.90 -24.57
N ASP A 157 4.45 -0.86 -25.37
CA ASP A 157 5.26 -0.61 -26.55
C ASP A 157 6.61 0.05 -26.21
N GLU A 158 7.51 0.16 -27.20
CA GLU A 158 8.85 0.71 -26.97
C GLU A 158 8.82 2.19 -26.55
N VAL A 159 7.87 2.97 -27.08
CA VAL A 159 7.75 4.39 -26.77
C VAL A 159 7.24 4.59 -25.35
N GLU A 160 6.23 3.81 -24.95
CA GLU A 160 5.71 3.78 -23.57
C GLU A 160 6.84 3.44 -22.58
N ARG A 161 7.70 2.47 -22.92
CA ARG A 161 8.83 2.04 -22.11
C ARG A 161 9.92 3.10 -21.99
N GLU A 162 10.28 3.76 -23.08
CA GLU A 162 11.26 4.84 -23.07
C GLU A 162 10.78 6.02 -22.21
N LEU A 163 9.52 6.45 -22.40
CA LEU A 163 8.92 7.54 -21.62
C LEU A 163 8.84 7.19 -20.13
N ALA A 164 8.41 5.97 -19.80
CA ALA A 164 8.37 5.50 -18.42
C ALA A 164 9.76 5.45 -17.78
N MET A 165 10.78 5.02 -18.52
CA MET A 165 12.16 5.00 -18.03
C MET A 165 12.67 6.41 -17.70
N GLU A 166 12.39 7.39 -18.56
CA GLU A 166 12.75 8.78 -18.34
C GLU A 166 12.04 9.37 -17.12
N GLU A 167 10.70 9.24 -17.06
CA GLU A 167 9.87 9.73 -15.95
C GLU A 167 10.30 9.07 -14.62
N GLY A 168 10.43 7.75 -14.61
CA GLY A 168 10.77 6.99 -13.42
C GLY A 168 12.15 7.34 -12.87
N THR A 169 13.14 7.52 -13.76
CA THR A 169 14.48 7.98 -13.35
C THR A 169 14.44 9.37 -12.75
N ALA A 170 13.67 10.29 -13.32
CA ALA A 170 13.50 11.65 -12.79
C ALA A 170 12.86 11.62 -11.40
N LEU A 171 11.85 10.77 -11.18
CA LEU A 171 11.16 10.61 -9.90
C LEU A 171 12.09 10.03 -8.82
N ILE A 172 12.93 9.04 -9.14
CA ILE A 172 13.89 8.47 -8.18
C ILE A 172 14.93 9.52 -7.77
N ARG A 173 15.43 10.33 -8.72
CA ARG A 173 16.32 11.46 -8.39
C ARG A 173 15.62 12.50 -7.51
N LYS A 174 14.34 12.77 -7.79
CA LYS A 174 13.53 13.68 -6.97
C LYS A 174 13.35 13.13 -5.56
N ALA A 175 13.04 11.84 -5.40
CA ALA A 175 12.95 11.19 -4.10
C ALA A 175 14.25 11.33 -3.30
N ALA A 176 15.39 11.09 -3.94
CA ALA A 176 16.71 11.25 -3.33
C ALA A 176 16.96 12.68 -2.80
N ALA A 177 16.45 13.71 -3.50
CA ALA A 177 16.56 15.10 -3.07
C ALA A 177 15.67 15.42 -1.85
N PHE A 178 14.53 14.75 -1.69
CA PHE A 178 13.59 14.95 -0.58
C PHE A 178 13.84 14.04 0.62
N GLY A 179 15.11 13.72 0.88
CA GLY A 179 15.50 13.05 2.12
C GLY A 179 15.26 11.54 2.13
N ALA A 180 15.09 10.91 0.97
CA ALA A 180 15.05 9.44 0.91
C ALA A 180 16.27 8.81 1.59
N PRO A 181 16.14 7.59 2.16
CA PRO A 181 17.23 6.90 2.84
C PRO A 181 18.54 6.91 2.05
N PRO A 182 19.72 6.87 2.70
CA PRO A 182 21.03 6.91 2.04
C PRO A 182 21.14 5.95 0.85
N LEU A 183 20.51 4.78 0.98
CA LEU A 183 20.39 3.77 -0.04
C LEU A 183 19.67 4.32 -1.29
N VAL A 184 18.48 4.91 -1.16
CA VAL A 184 17.75 5.54 -2.28
C VAL A 184 18.56 6.65 -2.96
N ARG A 185 19.38 7.39 -2.22
CA ARG A 185 20.28 8.41 -2.80
C ARG A 185 21.43 7.78 -3.59
N GLN A 186 22.02 6.71 -3.08
CA GLN A 186 23.04 5.92 -3.78
C GLN A 186 22.46 5.26 -5.03
N LEU A 187 21.23 4.79 -4.95
CA LEU A 187 20.46 4.21 -6.04
C LEU A 187 20.17 5.22 -7.16
N ALA A 188 19.76 6.45 -6.82
CA ALA A 188 19.60 7.55 -7.79
C ALA A 188 20.89 7.88 -8.56
N ALA A 189 22.05 7.66 -7.93
CA ALA A 189 23.36 7.86 -8.54
C ALA A 189 23.82 6.70 -9.45
N THR A 190 23.22 5.51 -9.30
CA THR A 190 23.66 4.28 -9.99
C THR A 190 22.74 3.87 -11.15
N LEU A 191 21.62 4.57 -11.37
CA LEU A 191 20.68 4.32 -12.47
C LEU A 191 21.28 4.70 -13.84
N VAL A 192 22.00 3.76 -14.47
CA VAL A 192 21.81 3.21 -15.84
C VAL A 192 22.64 1.92 -15.95
N THR A 193 22.11 0.75 -15.57
CA THR A 193 22.51 -0.56 -16.12
C THR A 193 21.42 -1.61 -15.87
N GLN A 194 21.05 -2.35 -16.91
CA GLN A 194 20.20 -3.54 -16.79
C GLN A 194 20.85 -4.53 -15.80
N GLY A 195 20.10 -4.97 -14.79
CA GLY A 195 20.57 -5.87 -13.72
C GLY A 195 20.62 -5.25 -12.32
N GLY A 196 20.55 -3.91 -12.19
CA GLY A 196 20.49 -3.26 -10.87
C GLY A 196 19.09 -3.22 -10.24
N ALA A 197 18.03 -3.27 -11.06
CA ALA A 197 16.64 -3.01 -10.67
C ALA A 197 16.08 -4.01 -9.63
N ASP A 198 16.53 -5.27 -9.67
CA ASP A 198 16.11 -6.28 -8.70
C ASP A 198 16.79 -6.05 -7.34
N GLN A 199 18.10 -5.77 -7.34
CA GLN A 199 18.85 -5.39 -6.14
C GLN A 199 18.30 -4.11 -5.48
N LEU A 200 17.88 -3.15 -6.32
CA LEU A 200 17.13 -1.94 -5.97
C LEU A 200 15.81 -2.26 -5.26
N ALA A 201 15.00 -3.16 -5.82
CA ALA A 201 13.71 -3.54 -5.25
C ALA A 201 13.89 -4.23 -3.88
N ILE A 202 14.87 -5.14 -3.78
CA ILE A 202 15.21 -5.85 -2.54
C ILE A 202 15.52 -4.87 -1.42
N GLN A 203 16.43 -3.93 -1.70
CA GLN A 203 16.86 -2.90 -0.75
C GLN A 203 15.74 -1.95 -0.32
N PHE A 204 14.87 -1.58 -1.23
CA PHE A 204 13.70 -0.76 -0.89
C PHE A 204 12.75 -1.51 0.05
N LEU A 205 12.43 -2.76 -0.28
CA LEU A 205 11.57 -3.60 0.53
C LEU A 205 12.15 -3.82 1.94
N GLU A 206 13.47 -3.98 2.06
CA GLU A 206 14.16 -4.02 3.36
C GLU A 206 13.97 -2.72 4.16
N SER A 207 14.13 -1.56 3.52
CA SER A 207 13.96 -0.27 4.19
C SER A 207 12.52 -0.07 4.69
N GLN A 208 11.54 -0.44 3.87
CA GLN A 208 10.12 -0.40 4.23
C GLN A 208 9.83 -1.40 5.35
N LEU A 209 10.47 -2.56 5.34
CA LEU A 209 10.33 -3.56 6.39
C LEU A 209 10.86 -3.05 7.74
N MET A 210 11.95 -2.27 7.75
CA MET A 210 12.45 -1.65 8.98
C MET A 210 11.49 -0.60 9.55
N GLN A 211 10.83 0.16 8.67
CA GLN A 211 9.92 1.24 9.05
C GLN A 211 8.49 0.78 9.33
N ALA A 212 8.11 -0.41 8.87
CA ALA A 212 6.77 -0.95 9.07
C ALA A 212 6.51 -1.24 10.56
N GLU A 213 5.58 -0.47 11.14
CA GLU A 213 5.10 -0.59 12.52
C GLU A 213 4.14 -1.77 12.71
N ASP A 214 3.41 -2.14 11.66
CA ASP A 214 2.34 -3.15 11.71
C ASP A 214 2.84 -4.52 11.22
N GLU A 215 2.53 -5.58 11.97
CA GLU A 215 3.02 -6.94 11.68
C GLU A 215 2.47 -7.50 10.36
N GLU A 216 1.29 -7.07 9.91
CA GLU A 216 0.71 -7.44 8.61
C GLU A 216 1.46 -6.80 7.47
N HIS A 217 1.74 -5.51 7.58
CA HIS A 217 2.54 -4.80 6.59
C HIS A 217 3.95 -5.40 6.52
N ARG A 218 4.55 -5.73 7.67
CA ARG A 218 5.84 -6.44 7.72
C ARG A 218 5.77 -7.80 7.02
N ARG A 219 4.71 -8.56 7.24
CA ARG A 219 4.51 -9.89 6.63
C ARG A 219 4.38 -9.81 5.11
N LEU A 220 3.62 -8.84 4.58
CA LEU A 220 3.49 -8.58 3.14
C LEU A 220 4.84 -8.21 2.51
N LEU A 221 5.59 -7.31 3.15
CA LEU A 221 6.91 -6.89 2.68
C LEU A 221 7.92 -8.06 2.67
N ARG A 222 7.89 -8.94 3.68
CA ARG A 222 8.74 -10.15 3.72
C ARG A 222 8.44 -11.09 2.57
N GLN A 223 7.17 -11.41 2.33
CA GLN A 223 6.78 -12.29 1.24
C GLN A 223 7.16 -11.71 -0.12
N LYS A 224 7.04 -10.38 -0.27
CA LYS A 224 7.49 -9.70 -1.48
C LYS A 224 9.00 -9.78 -1.67
N LEU A 225 9.77 -9.60 -0.59
CA LEU A 225 11.22 -9.78 -0.63
C LEU A 225 11.58 -11.21 -1.07
N GLU A 226 10.90 -12.21 -0.52
CA GLU A 226 11.05 -13.62 -0.90
C GLU A 226 10.74 -13.86 -2.39
N SER A 227 9.69 -13.23 -2.92
CA SER A 227 9.31 -13.34 -4.34
C SER A 227 10.33 -12.71 -5.31
N VAL A 228 11.07 -11.69 -4.87
CA VAL A 228 12.04 -10.96 -5.71
C VAL A 228 13.42 -11.60 -5.67
N VAL A 229 13.85 -12.07 -4.50
CA VAL A 229 15.20 -12.66 -4.31
C VAL A 229 15.20 -14.17 -4.64
N GLY A 230 14.04 -14.83 -4.51
CA GLY A 230 13.94 -16.29 -4.44
C GLY A 230 14.30 -16.81 -3.05
N GLU A 231 13.85 -18.03 -2.74
CA GLU A 231 13.92 -18.67 -1.41
C GLU A 231 15.36 -18.66 -0.82
N ALA A 232 16.36 -19.01 -1.63
CA ALA A 232 17.76 -19.11 -1.20
C ALA A 232 18.41 -17.76 -0.85
N GLY A 233 18.08 -16.69 -1.59
CA GLY A 233 18.64 -15.37 -1.28
C GLY A 233 17.85 -14.64 -0.20
N PHE A 234 16.55 -14.92 -0.05
CA PHE A 234 15.77 -14.46 1.10
C PHE A 234 16.29 -15.02 2.42
N GLU A 235 16.63 -16.31 2.47
CA GLU A 235 17.30 -16.91 3.63
C GLU A 235 18.66 -16.26 3.94
N GLN A 236 19.38 -15.82 2.92
CA GLN A 236 20.68 -15.17 3.09
C GLN A 236 20.53 -13.74 3.63
N VAL A 237 19.54 -13.00 3.14
CA VAL A 237 19.16 -11.68 3.66
C VAL A 237 18.66 -11.78 5.10
N GLN A 238 17.80 -12.76 5.40
CA GLN A 238 17.31 -13.03 6.75
C GLN A 238 18.45 -13.37 7.72
N ARG A 239 19.42 -14.18 7.29
CA ARG A 239 20.63 -14.47 8.07
C ARG A 239 21.45 -13.23 8.34
N LEU A 240 21.78 -12.44 7.31
CA LEU A 240 22.53 -11.19 7.47
C LEU A 240 21.85 -10.23 8.44
N ARG A 241 20.52 -10.15 8.37
CA ARG A 241 19.74 -9.33 9.30
C ARG A 241 19.74 -9.90 10.72
N ALA A 242 19.52 -11.19 10.89
CA ALA A 242 19.54 -11.84 12.21
C ALA A 242 20.91 -11.70 12.88
N ASP A 243 21.98 -11.83 12.11
CA ASP A 243 23.35 -11.64 12.57
C ASP A 243 23.59 -10.18 12.98
N PHE A 244 23.15 -9.20 12.17
CA PHE A 244 23.23 -7.77 12.49
C PHE A 244 22.43 -7.41 13.75
N GLU A 245 21.22 -7.96 13.90
CA GLU A 245 20.33 -7.67 15.01
C GLU A 245 20.83 -8.33 16.30
N ALA A 246 21.47 -9.51 16.21
CA ALA A 246 22.17 -10.14 17.33
C ALA A 246 23.44 -9.37 17.74
N GLU A 247 24.22 -8.89 16.77
CA GLU A 247 25.42 -8.06 17.00
C GLU A 247 25.04 -6.74 17.67
N HIS A 248 23.99 -6.06 17.17
CA HIS A 248 23.44 -4.84 17.76
C HIS A 248 22.96 -5.05 19.20
N GLN A 249 22.23 -6.12 19.47
CA GLN A 249 21.77 -6.45 20.81
C GLN A 249 22.92 -6.80 21.77
N ALA A 250 24.03 -7.33 21.27
CA ALA A 250 25.19 -7.68 22.08
C ALA A 250 26.04 -6.46 22.45
N ASP A 251 26.27 -5.53 21.51
CA ASP A 251 27.17 -4.39 21.71
C ASP A 251 26.45 -3.15 22.27
N LEU A 252 25.39 -2.68 21.59
CA LEU A 252 24.74 -1.40 21.89
C LEU A 252 23.21 -1.50 21.78
N PRO A 253 22.55 -2.32 22.62
CA PRO A 253 21.11 -2.61 22.50
C PRO A 253 20.20 -1.39 22.68
N TYR A 254 20.72 -0.32 23.31
CA TYR A 254 19.99 0.93 23.58
C TYR A 254 20.15 1.98 22.47
N VAL A 255 20.99 1.72 21.46
CA VAL A 255 21.19 2.63 20.34
C VAL A 255 20.23 2.28 19.22
N HIS A 256 19.65 3.27 18.53
CA HIS A 256 18.80 2.99 17.37
C HIS A 256 19.60 2.28 16.27
N PRO A 257 19.05 1.26 15.56
CA PRO A 257 19.80 0.47 14.57
C PRO A 257 20.55 1.32 13.54
N ASP A 258 19.93 2.40 13.04
CA ASP A 258 20.56 3.32 12.08
C ASP A 258 21.79 4.05 12.66
N LEU A 259 21.79 4.36 13.95
CA LEU A 259 22.95 4.94 14.63
C LEU A 259 24.01 3.89 14.90
N TYR A 260 23.59 2.65 15.19
CA TYR A 260 24.51 1.54 15.45
C TYR A 260 25.40 1.24 14.24
N VAL A 261 24.83 1.27 13.03
CA VAL A 261 25.59 1.13 11.78
C VAL A 261 26.74 2.15 11.68
N LEU A 262 26.55 3.37 12.20
CA LEU A 262 27.54 4.45 12.16
C LEU A 262 28.57 4.41 13.30
N LEU A 263 28.27 3.67 14.37
CA LEU A 263 29.09 3.56 15.58
C LEU A 263 29.91 2.26 15.63
N ARG A 264 29.62 1.34 14.72
CA ARG A 264 30.21 0.00 14.58
C ARG A 264 31.67 0.00 14.07
N ASP A 265 32.24 1.16 13.74
CA ASP A 265 33.64 1.29 13.28
C ASP A 265 34.66 1.24 14.42
#